data_AF-A0A243QKB6-F1
#
_entry.id   AF-A0A243QKB6-F1
#
_cell.length_a   1.000
_cell.length_b   1.000
_cell.length_c   1.000
_cell.angle_alpha   90.00
_cell.angle_beta   90.00
_cell.angle_gamma   90.00
#
_symmetry.space_group_name_H-M   'P 1'
#
loop_
_entity.id
_entity.type
_entity.pdbx_description
1 polymer ?
#
loop_
_entity_poly.entity_id
_entity_poly.type
_entity_poly.pdbx_seq_one_letter_code
_entity_poly.pdbx_strand_id
1 'polypeptide(L)'
;MGRMIDEPLERLRVAARRTRELALSRAGTGLGHQDADDDVGTVGTDDALGFDPFPLLEALHHHGVRAVVIGQVAGIMHGSTELTGDLDLLWDGVPAHAPALAAAFTSVGARLVDETGGLVATHPGFFLRPRVGFVSPRASGDCCTPALPWGDLRVRGFLDRAITAVGPGGLEVHYVCREDLIRMRRALGRPKDLRRADELDLSVSDRRGSWPASDSAGDRQRE
;
A
#
# COMPACT_ATOMS: atom_id res chain seq x y z
N MET A 1 30.34 -2.61 9.59
CA MET A 1 29.14 -2.20 10.36
C MET A 1 28.06 -1.76 9.36
N GLY A 2 27.39 -2.73 8.73
CA GLY A 2 26.37 -2.45 7.72
C GLY A 2 25.07 -2.02 8.41
N ARG A 3 24.71 -0.74 8.31
CA ARG A 3 23.36 -0.31 8.67
C ARG A 3 22.39 -1.11 7.79
N MET A 4 21.49 -1.86 8.40
CA MET A 4 20.40 -2.51 7.67
C MET A 4 19.63 -1.42 6.93
N ILE A 5 19.81 -1.35 5.61
CA ILE A 5 18.98 -0.55 4.73
C ILE A 5 17.66 -1.29 4.65
N ASP A 6 16.78 -1.01 5.60
CA ASP A 6 15.41 -1.46 5.55
C ASP A 6 14.58 -0.33 4.91
N GLU A 7 14.89 -0.05 3.65
CA GLU A 7 14.27 1.01 2.85
C GLU A 7 12.89 0.53 2.37
N PRO A 8 11.80 1.29 2.59
CA PRO A 8 10.42 0.87 2.29
C PRO A 8 10.22 0.32 0.88
N LEU A 9 10.94 0.87 -0.10
CA LEU A 9 10.87 0.44 -1.50
C LEU A 9 11.54 -0.91 -1.73
N GLU A 10 12.62 -1.23 -1.01
CA GLU A 10 13.26 -2.55 -1.13
C GLU A 10 12.38 -3.64 -0.53
N ARG A 11 11.73 -3.37 0.62
CA ARG A 11 10.71 -4.27 1.17
C ARG A 11 9.60 -4.55 0.15
N LEU A 12 9.13 -3.51 -0.54
CA LEU A 12 8.12 -3.65 -1.59
C LEU A 12 8.63 -4.46 -2.79
N ARG A 13 9.87 -4.23 -3.26
CA ARG A 13 10.48 -5.02 -4.35
C ARG A 13 10.55 -6.50 -4.01
N VAL A 14 11.03 -6.82 -2.81
CA VAL A 14 11.12 -8.20 -2.33
C VAL A 14 9.74 -8.85 -2.22
N ALA A 15 8.76 -8.14 -1.66
CA ALA A 15 7.39 -8.64 -1.54
C ALA A 15 6.74 -8.88 -2.91
N ALA A 16 6.83 -7.94 -3.85
CA ALA A 16 6.27 -8.10 -5.20
C ALA A 16 6.92 -9.27 -5.96
N ARG A 17 8.22 -9.53 -5.76
CA ARG A 17 8.86 -10.74 -6.30
C ARG A 17 8.26 -12.00 -5.69
N ARG A 18 8.14 -12.07 -4.35
CA ARG A 18 7.58 -13.23 -3.64
C ARG A 18 6.11 -13.49 -3.99
N THR A 19 5.29 -12.44 -4.11
CA THR A 19 3.89 -12.55 -4.56
C THR A 19 3.81 -13.25 -5.91
N ARG A 20 4.63 -12.84 -6.88
CA ARG A 20 4.67 -13.46 -8.21
C ARG A 20 5.13 -14.91 -8.18
N GLU A 21 6.19 -15.21 -7.44
CA GLU A 21 6.71 -16.57 -7.27
C GLU A 21 5.65 -17.51 -6.68
N LEU A 22 4.91 -17.03 -5.67
CA LEU A 22 3.82 -17.79 -5.07
C LEU A 22 2.66 -17.99 -6.05
N ALA A 23 2.24 -16.95 -6.77
CA ALA A 23 1.13 -17.01 -7.70
C ALA A 23 1.39 -17.96 -8.89
N LEU A 24 2.64 -18.06 -9.36
CA LEU A 24 3.04 -18.98 -10.43
C LEU A 24 2.88 -20.46 -10.05
N SER A 25 2.83 -20.77 -8.75
CA SER A 25 2.71 -22.15 -8.26
C SER A 25 1.28 -22.69 -8.24
N ARG A 26 0.27 -21.86 -8.58
CA ARG A 26 -1.15 -22.24 -8.57
C ARG A 26 -1.81 -22.13 -9.95
N ALA A 27 -2.89 -22.88 -10.14
CA ALA A 27 -3.78 -22.67 -11.27
C ALA A 27 -4.54 -21.34 -11.13
N GLY A 28 -4.83 -20.69 -12.27
CA GLY A 28 -5.66 -19.49 -12.30
C GLY A 28 -7.06 -19.78 -11.77
N THR A 29 -7.61 -18.84 -11.00
CA THR A 29 -8.89 -18.98 -10.30
C THR A 29 -10.01 -18.19 -10.97
N GLY A 30 -9.68 -17.21 -11.80
CA GLY A 30 -10.61 -16.22 -12.36
C GLY A 30 -11.04 -15.13 -11.37
N LEU A 31 -10.54 -15.15 -10.13
CA LEU A 31 -10.93 -14.22 -9.07
C LEU A 31 -10.04 -12.96 -9.10
N GLY A 32 -10.65 -11.79 -8.89
CA GLY A 32 -9.94 -10.51 -8.73
C GLY A 32 -9.96 -9.99 -7.29
N HIS A 33 -9.43 -8.79 -7.05
CA HIS A 33 -9.35 -8.16 -5.72
C HIS A 33 -10.72 -7.85 -5.12
N GLN A 34 -11.74 -7.72 -5.98
CA GLN A 34 -13.13 -7.59 -5.55
C GLN A 34 -13.66 -8.90 -4.93
N ASP A 35 -13.07 -10.05 -5.27
CA ASP A 35 -13.42 -11.38 -4.76
C ASP A 35 -12.49 -11.83 -3.62
N ALA A 36 -11.68 -10.90 -3.08
CA ALA A 36 -10.64 -11.24 -2.13
C ALA A 36 -11.21 -11.75 -0.81
N ASP A 37 -10.81 -12.97 -0.46
CA ASP A 37 -11.14 -13.60 0.81
C ASP A 37 -10.81 -12.69 2.00
N ASP A 38 -11.72 -12.64 2.97
CA ASP A 38 -11.62 -11.73 4.12
C ASP A 38 -10.58 -12.16 5.16
N ASP A 39 -10.07 -13.39 5.06
CA ASP A 39 -8.95 -13.90 5.83
C ASP A 39 -7.63 -13.82 5.02
N VAL A 40 -7.60 -14.32 3.79
CA VAL A 40 -6.35 -14.44 3.02
C VAL A 40 -5.97 -13.15 2.29
N GLY A 41 -6.96 -12.38 1.82
CA GLY A 41 -6.75 -11.20 0.97
C GLY A 41 -6.39 -11.54 -0.47
N THR A 42 -5.87 -10.55 -1.21
CA THR A 42 -5.63 -10.64 -2.66
C THR A 42 -4.45 -11.50 -3.07
N VAL A 43 -3.61 -11.95 -2.13
CA VAL A 43 -2.56 -12.93 -2.47
C VAL A 43 -3.16 -14.24 -3.01
N GLY A 44 -4.43 -14.53 -2.67
CA GLY A 44 -5.21 -15.67 -3.18
C GLY A 44 -5.76 -15.52 -4.61
N THR A 45 -5.79 -14.30 -5.16
CA THR A 45 -6.52 -13.98 -6.41
C THR A 45 -5.60 -13.88 -7.62
N ASP A 46 -6.16 -13.89 -8.84
CA ASP A 46 -5.36 -13.82 -10.06
C ASP A 46 -4.61 -12.48 -10.21
N ASP A 47 -4.97 -11.45 -9.43
CA ASP A 47 -4.23 -10.19 -9.36
C ASP A 47 -2.78 -10.36 -8.87
N ALA A 48 -2.50 -11.40 -8.09
CA ALA A 48 -1.14 -11.75 -7.69
C ALA A 48 -0.25 -12.21 -8.88
N LEU A 49 -0.86 -12.66 -9.98
CA LEU A 49 -0.14 -13.11 -11.17
C LEU A 49 0.52 -11.92 -11.87
N GLY A 50 1.85 -11.90 -11.84
CA GLY A 50 2.59 -10.79 -12.43
C GLY A 50 2.49 -9.48 -11.64
N PHE A 51 2.06 -9.52 -10.37
CA PHE A 51 1.99 -8.34 -9.52
C PHE A 51 3.34 -7.61 -9.42
N ASP A 52 3.32 -6.35 -9.81
CA ASP A 52 4.46 -5.43 -9.80
C ASP A 52 3.91 -3.99 -9.82
N PRO A 53 3.89 -3.30 -8.66
CA PRO A 53 3.30 -1.97 -8.56
C PRO A 53 4.21 -0.85 -9.11
N PHE A 54 5.50 -1.13 -9.33
CA PHE A 54 6.49 -0.10 -9.68
C PHE A 54 6.17 0.67 -10.96
N PRO A 55 5.73 0.06 -12.07
CA PRO A 55 5.38 0.81 -13.27
C PRO A 55 4.34 1.90 -13.02
N LEU A 56 3.29 1.61 -12.23
CA LEU A 56 2.27 2.60 -11.90
C LEU A 56 2.79 3.65 -10.90
N LEU A 57 3.59 3.26 -9.89
CA LEU A 57 4.19 4.20 -8.95
C LEU A 57 5.17 5.17 -9.64
N GLU A 58 5.97 4.68 -10.57
CA GLU A 58 6.89 5.49 -11.39
C GLU A 58 6.11 6.45 -12.30
N ALA A 59 5.02 5.99 -12.90
CA ALA A 59 4.14 6.85 -13.69
C ALA A 59 3.51 7.97 -12.85
N LEU A 60 3.01 7.65 -11.65
CA LEU A 60 2.46 8.65 -10.72
C LEU A 60 3.50 9.72 -10.38
N HIS A 61 4.72 9.32 -10.04
CA HIS A 61 5.83 10.23 -9.79
C HIS A 61 6.16 11.11 -11.01
N HIS A 62 6.33 10.50 -12.18
CA HIS A 62 6.68 11.21 -13.42
C HIS A 62 5.64 12.27 -13.81
N HIS A 63 4.36 11.98 -13.58
CA HIS A 63 3.25 12.89 -13.85
C HIS A 63 2.98 13.89 -12.71
N GLY A 64 3.79 13.91 -11.65
CA GLY A 64 3.64 14.82 -10.52
C GLY A 64 2.36 14.59 -9.70
N VAL A 65 1.86 13.35 -9.70
CA VAL A 65 0.60 12.99 -9.04
C VAL A 65 0.84 12.75 -7.56
N ARG A 66 0.14 13.52 -6.71
CA ARG A 66 0.11 13.30 -5.26
C ARG A 66 -0.92 12.25 -4.89
N ALA A 67 -0.57 10.99 -5.12
CA ALA A 67 -1.31 9.83 -4.63
C ALA A 67 -0.53 9.15 -3.52
N VAL A 68 -1.24 8.67 -2.50
CA VAL A 68 -0.71 7.99 -1.32
C VAL A 68 -1.07 6.52 -1.40
N VAL A 69 -0.06 5.66 -1.34
CA VAL A 69 -0.25 4.22 -1.22
C VAL A 69 -0.89 3.89 0.12
N ILE A 70 -1.97 3.12 0.09
CA ILE A 70 -2.68 2.61 1.26
C ILE A 70 -2.71 1.06 1.22
N GLY A 71 -3.61 0.43 1.99
CA GLY A 71 -3.82 -1.01 1.93
C GLY A 71 -2.61 -1.83 2.37
N GLN A 72 -2.44 -3.03 1.80
CA GLN A 72 -1.39 -3.94 2.22
C GLN A 72 -0.02 -3.58 1.63
N VAL A 73 0.05 -2.91 0.47
CA VAL A 73 1.32 -2.35 -0.05
C VAL A 73 1.94 -1.38 0.95
N ALA A 74 1.15 -0.46 1.54
CA ALA A 74 1.63 0.40 2.62
C ALA A 74 2.06 -0.42 3.86
N GLY A 75 1.36 -1.50 4.18
CA GLY A 75 1.74 -2.44 5.24
C GLY A 75 3.13 -3.04 5.02
N ILE A 76 3.40 -3.54 3.81
CA ILE A 76 4.71 -4.07 3.40
C ILE A 76 5.79 -3.00 3.49
N MET A 77 5.50 -1.78 3.02
CA MET A 77 6.42 -0.64 3.15
C MET A 77 6.75 -0.32 4.62
N HIS A 78 5.82 -0.59 5.54
CA HIS A 78 6.06 -0.53 6.99
C HIS A 78 6.72 -1.79 7.58
N GLY A 79 6.89 -2.87 6.83
CA GLY A 79 7.53 -4.10 7.31
C GLY A 79 6.57 -5.25 7.66
N SER A 80 5.31 -5.16 7.26
CA SER A 80 4.41 -6.32 7.29
C SER A 80 4.96 -7.44 6.40
N THR A 81 4.84 -8.68 6.89
CA THR A 81 5.27 -9.88 6.16
C THR A 81 4.16 -10.48 5.31
N GLU A 82 2.92 -10.03 5.49
CA GLU A 82 1.78 -10.46 4.70
C GLU A 82 1.85 -9.91 3.27
N LEU A 83 1.75 -10.83 2.29
CA LEU A 83 1.78 -10.48 0.87
C LEU A 83 0.40 -10.04 0.36
N THR A 84 0.41 -9.37 -0.79
CA THR A 84 -0.79 -8.86 -1.47
C THR A 84 -0.60 -8.93 -2.98
N GLY A 85 -1.69 -8.99 -3.72
CA GLY A 85 -1.73 -8.98 -5.20
C GLY A 85 -2.28 -7.69 -5.81
N ASP A 86 -2.69 -6.73 -4.99
CA ASP A 86 -3.33 -5.47 -5.39
C ASP A 86 -2.55 -4.24 -4.94
N LEU A 87 -2.85 -3.10 -5.57
CA LEU A 87 -2.34 -1.79 -5.21
C LEU A 87 -3.50 -0.83 -4.96
N ASP A 88 -3.63 -0.38 -3.70
CA ASP A 88 -4.62 0.60 -3.31
C ASP A 88 -4.00 1.99 -3.15
N LEU A 89 -4.70 3.01 -3.67
CA LEU A 89 -4.26 4.39 -3.69
C LEU A 89 -5.32 5.31 -3.08
N LEU A 90 -4.88 6.35 -2.38
CA LEU A 90 -5.70 7.48 -1.94
C LEU A 90 -5.18 8.77 -2.57
N TRP A 91 -6.03 9.53 -3.24
CA TRP A 91 -5.68 10.84 -3.81
C TRP A 91 -6.69 11.91 -3.38
N ASP A 92 -6.38 13.19 -3.57
CA ASP A 92 -7.15 14.28 -2.95
C ASP A 92 -8.56 14.51 -3.50
N GLY A 93 -8.95 13.88 -4.61
CA GLY A 93 -10.27 14.03 -5.23
C GLY A 93 -10.52 15.41 -5.85
N VAL A 94 -9.49 16.25 -6.01
CA VAL A 94 -9.63 17.60 -6.56
C VAL A 94 -9.72 17.53 -8.09
N PRO A 95 -10.79 18.06 -8.73
CA PRO A 95 -10.98 17.97 -10.18
C PRO A 95 -9.79 18.43 -11.02
N ALA A 96 -9.06 19.45 -10.56
CA ALA A 96 -7.90 19.98 -11.26
C ALA A 96 -6.71 19.01 -11.35
N HIS A 97 -6.61 18.02 -10.45
CA HIS A 97 -5.51 17.05 -10.45
C HIS A 97 -5.84 15.75 -11.19
N ALA A 98 -7.13 15.49 -11.45
CA ALA A 98 -7.58 14.28 -12.14
C ALA A 98 -6.96 14.07 -13.54
N PRO A 99 -6.67 15.10 -14.36
CA PRO A 99 -6.00 14.92 -15.64
C PRO A 99 -4.60 14.29 -15.53
N ALA A 100 -3.79 14.71 -14.54
CA ALA A 100 -2.46 14.15 -14.33
C ALA A 100 -2.52 12.69 -13.86
N LEU A 101 -3.46 12.38 -12.95
CA LEU A 101 -3.73 11.02 -12.49
C LEU A 101 -4.16 10.10 -13.64
N ALA A 102 -5.09 10.56 -14.49
CA ALA A 102 -5.53 9.82 -15.67
C ALA A 102 -4.39 9.60 -16.68
N ALA A 103 -3.52 10.59 -16.87
CA ALA A 103 -2.36 10.47 -17.75
C ALA A 103 -1.38 9.39 -17.24
N ALA A 104 -1.08 9.36 -15.94
CA ALA A 104 -0.23 8.34 -15.31
C ALA A 104 -0.81 6.92 -15.45
N PHE A 105 -2.11 6.75 -15.23
CA PHE A 105 -2.77 5.46 -15.42
C PHE A 105 -2.76 5.04 -16.90
N THR A 106 -3.01 5.98 -17.81
CA THR A 106 -3.00 5.72 -19.26
C THR A 106 -1.60 5.32 -19.75
N SER A 107 -0.53 5.93 -19.23
CA SER A 107 0.84 5.66 -19.68
C SER A 107 1.30 4.24 -19.38
N VAL A 108 0.73 3.58 -18.37
CA VAL A 108 0.99 2.17 -18.05
C VAL A 108 -0.05 1.21 -18.64
N GLY A 109 -0.91 1.71 -19.53
CA GLY A 109 -1.96 0.91 -20.16
C GLY A 109 -3.10 0.52 -19.22
N ALA A 110 -3.31 1.25 -18.11
CA ALA A 110 -4.40 0.95 -17.20
C ALA A 110 -5.77 1.24 -17.85
N ARG A 111 -6.75 0.44 -17.46
CA ARG A 111 -8.19 0.58 -17.70
C ARG A 111 -8.88 0.76 -16.35
N LEU A 112 -10.01 1.45 -16.35
CA LEU A 112 -10.83 1.65 -15.16
C LEU A 112 -12.03 0.71 -15.17
N VAL A 113 -12.55 0.40 -13.99
CA VAL A 113 -13.76 -0.41 -13.82
C VAL A 113 -14.95 0.53 -13.69
N ASP A 114 -15.94 0.37 -14.57
CA ASP A 114 -17.19 1.12 -14.49
C ASP A 114 -18.17 0.53 -13.45
N GLU A 115 -19.36 1.11 -13.37
CA GLU A 115 -20.37 0.73 -12.36
C GLU A 115 -20.98 -0.66 -12.62
N THR A 116 -20.81 -1.18 -13.85
CA THR A 116 -21.27 -2.52 -14.26
C THR A 116 -20.17 -3.58 -14.14
N GLY A 117 -18.97 -3.19 -13.70
CA GLY A 117 -17.79 -4.06 -13.66
C GLY A 117 -17.03 -4.14 -15.01
N GLY A 118 -17.44 -3.36 -16.01
CA GLY A 118 -16.82 -3.33 -17.32
C GLY A 118 -15.49 -2.54 -17.33
N LEU A 119 -14.53 -3.02 -18.12
CA LEU A 119 -13.27 -2.28 -18.34
C LEU A 119 -13.46 -1.17 -19.38
N VAL A 120 -13.21 0.06 -18.96
CA VAL A 120 -13.32 1.27 -19.79
C VAL A 120 -11.97 1.98 -19.92
N ALA A 121 -11.84 2.79 -20.97
CA ALA A 121 -10.67 3.64 -21.13
C ALA A 121 -10.53 4.62 -19.95
N THR A 122 -9.29 4.85 -19.53
CA THR A 122 -8.99 5.79 -18.45
C THR A 122 -9.42 7.20 -18.83
N HIS A 123 -10.24 7.81 -17.98
CA HIS A 123 -10.74 9.17 -18.18
C HIS A 123 -10.81 9.91 -16.83
N PRO A 124 -10.39 11.20 -16.75
CA PRO A 124 -10.29 11.95 -15.49
C PRO A 124 -11.57 11.92 -14.63
N GLY A 125 -12.74 11.98 -15.27
CA GLY A 125 -14.02 11.99 -14.59
C GLY A 125 -14.31 10.75 -13.73
N PHE A 126 -13.74 9.59 -14.05
CA PHE A 126 -13.95 8.36 -13.27
C PHE A 126 -13.26 8.42 -11.91
N PHE A 127 -12.10 9.08 -11.81
CA PHE A 127 -11.37 9.21 -10.55
C PHE A 127 -12.08 10.10 -9.52
N LEU A 128 -13.01 10.96 -9.96
CA LEU A 128 -13.79 11.83 -9.08
C LEU A 128 -14.87 11.07 -8.29
N ARG A 129 -15.07 9.79 -8.61
CA ARG A 129 -15.90 8.90 -7.79
C ARG A 129 -15.23 8.67 -6.43
N PRO A 130 -16.01 8.34 -5.39
CA PRO A 130 -15.45 7.97 -4.08
C PRO A 130 -14.38 6.87 -4.18
N ARG A 131 -14.60 5.90 -5.07
CA ARG A 131 -13.69 4.81 -5.41
C ARG A 131 -13.84 4.47 -6.89
N VAL A 132 -12.73 4.16 -7.55
CA VAL A 132 -12.71 3.55 -8.87
C VAL A 132 -11.71 2.39 -8.88
N GLY A 133 -12.16 1.22 -9.32
CA GLY A 133 -11.27 0.08 -9.55
C GLY A 133 -10.45 0.29 -10.82
N PHE A 134 -9.25 -0.29 -10.87
CA PHE A 134 -8.42 -0.25 -12.06
C PHE A 134 -7.73 -1.59 -12.32
N VAL A 135 -7.35 -1.80 -13.58
CA VAL A 135 -6.55 -2.93 -14.02
C VAL A 135 -5.49 -2.42 -14.99
N SER A 136 -4.23 -2.80 -14.75
CA SER A 136 -3.09 -2.59 -15.65
C SER A 136 -2.40 -3.94 -15.90
N PRO A 137 -1.44 -4.04 -16.84
CA PRO A 137 -0.75 -5.31 -17.11
C PRO A 137 0.01 -5.91 -15.91
N ARG A 138 0.27 -5.11 -14.86
CA ARG A 138 1.15 -5.48 -13.74
C ARG A 138 0.56 -5.22 -12.36
N ALA A 139 -0.56 -4.51 -12.28
CA ALA A 139 -1.23 -4.18 -11.03
C ALA A 139 -2.70 -3.86 -11.27
N SER A 140 -3.53 -4.22 -10.31
CA SER A 140 -4.95 -3.85 -10.20
C SER A 140 -5.24 -3.46 -8.75
N GLY A 141 -6.37 -2.84 -8.49
CA GLY A 141 -6.79 -2.43 -7.15
C GLY A 141 -7.73 -1.23 -7.20
N ASP A 142 -7.83 -0.52 -6.09
CA ASP A 142 -8.72 0.63 -5.96
C ASP A 142 -7.98 1.97 -5.88
N CYS A 143 -8.48 2.96 -6.60
CA CYS A 143 -8.10 4.36 -6.43
C CYS A 143 -9.24 5.11 -5.72
N CYS A 144 -9.00 5.53 -4.48
CA CYS A 144 -9.97 6.13 -3.60
C CYS A 144 -9.76 7.64 -3.45
N THR A 145 -10.85 8.34 -3.12
CA THR A 145 -10.81 9.73 -2.65
C THR A 145 -11.24 9.81 -1.19
N PRO A 146 -11.00 10.94 -0.49
CA PRO A 146 -11.59 11.20 0.81
C PRO A 146 -13.12 11.23 0.85
N ALA A 147 -13.81 11.20 -0.30
CA ALA A 147 -15.26 11.13 -0.36
C ALA A 147 -15.79 9.69 -0.12
N LEU A 148 -14.94 8.66 -0.17
CA LEU A 148 -15.33 7.31 0.25
C LEU A 148 -15.69 7.31 1.74
N PRO A 149 -16.78 6.65 2.16
CA PRO A 149 -17.10 6.53 3.58
C PRO A 149 -16.08 5.66 4.30
N TRP A 150 -15.21 6.26 5.13
CA TRP A 150 -14.20 5.58 5.95
C TRP A 150 -14.64 5.47 7.42
N GLY A 151 -15.94 5.26 7.67
CA GLY A 151 -16.53 5.42 9.00
C GLY A 151 -16.31 6.83 9.54
N ASP A 152 -15.87 6.95 10.79
CA ASP A 152 -15.59 8.24 11.44
C ASP A 152 -14.21 8.83 11.08
N LEU A 153 -13.43 8.16 10.22
CA LEU A 153 -12.09 8.61 9.87
C LEU A 153 -12.10 9.81 8.93
N ARG A 154 -11.40 10.88 9.34
CA ARG A 154 -11.13 12.05 8.49
C ARG A 154 -9.89 11.83 7.63
N VAL A 155 -10.01 10.97 6.61
CA VAL A 155 -8.85 10.52 5.81
C VAL A 155 -8.21 11.61 4.95
N ARG A 156 -8.88 12.74 4.71
CA ARG A 156 -8.27 13.88 3.99
C ARG A 156 -6.95 14.32 4.64
N GLY A 157 -6.91 14.35 5.97
CA GLY A 157 -5.69 14.71 6.70
C GLY A 157 -4.57 13.66 6.64
N PHE A 158 -4.83 12.46 6.10
CA PHE A 158 -3.81 11.42 5.94
C PHE A 158 -2.89 11.74 4.76
N LEU A 159 -3.40 12.46 3.76
CA LEU A 159 -2.62 12.95 2.62
C LEU A 159 -1.49 13.88 3.10
N ASP A 160 -1.80 14.79 4.03
CA ASP A 160 -0.83 15.75 4.58
C ASP A 160 0.21 15.10 5.51
N ARG A 161 -0.10 13.92 6.05
CA ARG A 161 0.78 13.14 6.94
C ARG A 161 1.48 11.98 6.26
N ALA A 162 1.32 11.84 4.94
CA ALA A 162 1.93 10.76 4.19
C ALA A 162 3.46 10.81 4.32
N ILE A 163 4.08 9.64 4.38
CA ILE A 163 5.53 9.49 4.40
C ILE A 163 5.99 9.34 2.95
N THR A 164 7.15 9.90 2.62
CA THR A 164 7.77 9.76 1.29
C THR A 164 8.96 8.81 1.40
N ALA A 165 8.91 7.72 0.63
CA ALA A 165 10.07 6.88 0.38
C ALA A 165 10.74 7.33 -0.93
N VAL A 166 12.05 7.50 -0.91
CA VAL A 166 12.84 7.91 -2.08
C VAL A 166 13.68 6.72 -2.53
N GLY A 167 13.60 6.37 -3.81
CA GLY A 167 14.35 5.25 -4.39
C GLY A 167 15.48 5.68 -5.31
N PRO A 168 16.22 4.71 -5.89
CA PRO A 168 17.18 4.96 -6.94
C PRO A 168 16.54 5.76 -8.10
N GLY A 169 17.30 6.70 -8.68
CA GLY A 169 16.80 7.53 -9.77
C GLY A 169 15.84 8.66 -9.34
N GLY A 170 15.67 8.88 -8.03
CA GLY A 170 14.83 9.97 -7.51
C GLY A 170 13.34 9.64 -7.44
N LEU A 171 12.96 8.36 -7.65
CA LEU A 171 11.57 7.92 -7.51
C LEU A 171 11.04 8.26 -6.12
N GLU A 172 10.00 9.08 -6.05
CA GLU A 172 9.29 9.36 -4.81
C GLU A 172 7.97 8.59 -4.77
N VAL A 173 7.76 7.82 -3.69
CA VAL A 173 6.49 7.13 -3.41
C VAL A 173 5.96 7.62 -2.08
N HIS A 174 4.77 8.21 -2.11
CA HIS A 174 4.04 8.59 -0.90
C HIS A 174 3.20 7.43 -0.41
N TYR A 175 3.21 7.16 0.89
CA TYR A 175 2.44 6.09 1.51
C TYR A 175 1.94 6.53 2.88
N VAL A 176 0.78 6.02 3.28
CA VAL A 176 0.12 6.44 4.53
C VAL A 176 1.03 6.11 5.73
N CYS A 177 1.08 7.01 6.72
CA CYS A 177 1.84 6.72 7.93
C CYS A 177 1.25 5.52 8.66
N ARG A 178 2.07 4.88 9.51
CA ARG A 178 1.70 3.61 10.15
C ARG A 178 0.46 3.77 11.02
N GLU A 179 0.40 4.83 11.82
CA GLU A 179 -0.68 5.09 12.76
C GLU A 179 -2.02 5.25 12.03
N ASP A 180 -2.02 5.95 10.90
CA ASP A 180 -3.22 6.14 10.09
C ASP A 180 -3.60 4.86 9.35
N LEU A 181 -2.63 4.05 8.90
CA LEU A 181 -2.90 2.73 8.32
C LEU A 181 -3.58 1.78 9.32
N ILE A 182 -3.10 1.76 10.57
CA ILE A 182 -3.72 0.98 11.66
C ILE A 182 -5.15 1.46 11.88
N ARG A 183 -5.40 2.77 11.93
CA ARG A 183 -6.76 3.32 12.07
C ARG A 183 -7.67 2.91 10.92
N MET A 184 -7.20 2.97 9.67
CA MET A 184 -7.97 2.53 8.50
C MET A 184 -8.37 1.06 8.62
N ARG A 185 -7.43 0.19 8.99
CA ARG A 185 -7.67 -1.25 9.16
C ARG A 185 -8.69 -1.55 10.27
N ARG A 186 -8.57 -0.88 11.41
CA ARG A 186 -9.54 -1.03 12.52
C ARG A 186 -10.94 -0.55 12.14
N ALA A 187 -11.05 0.51 11.34
CA ALA A 187 -12.33 1.01 10.86
C ALA A 187 -13.00 0.08 9.84
N LEU A 188 -12.22 -0.60 8.99
CA LEU A 188 -12.73 -1.61 8.05
C LEU A 188 -13.19 -2.89 8.76
N GLY A 189 -12.48 -3.33 9.79
CA GLY A 189 -12.93 -4.37 10.72
C GLY A 189 -12.97 -5.81 10.18
N ARG A 190 -12.57 -6.06 8.92
CA ARG A 190 -12.46 -7.42 8.38
C ARG A 190 -11.39 -8.22 9.14
N PRO A 191 -11.51 -9.55 9.29
CA PRO A 191 -10.54 -10.38 10.00
C PRO A 191 -9.08 -10.15 9.59
N LYS A 192 -8.78 -10.11 8.28
CA LYS A 192 -7.44 -9.77 7.77
C LYS A 192 -6.97 -8.39 8.19
N ASP A 193 -7.84 -7.39 8.17
CA ASP A 193 -7.46 -6.01 8.50
C ASP A 193 -7.11 -5.88 9.99
N LEU A 194 -7.89 -6.51 10.87
CA LEU A 194 -7.62 -6.51 12.31
C LEU A 194 -6.28 -7.19 12.63
N ARG A 195 -6.04 -8.39 12.08
CA ARG A 195 -4.76 -9.11 12.25
C ARG A 195 -3.57 -8.30 11.73
N ARG A 196 -3.71 -7.71 10.54
CA ARG A 196 -2.68 -6.85 9.94
C ARG A 196 -2.46 -5.57 10.73
N ALA A 197 -3.47 -5.05 11.44
CA ALA A 197 -3.31 -3.94 12.36
C ALA A 197 -2.51 -4.37 13.61
N ASP A 198 -2.80 -5.56 14.17
CA ASP A 198 -2.07 -6.14 15.30
C ASP A 198 -0.58 -6.34 14.99
N GLU A 199 -0.24 -6.90 13.81
CA GLU A 199 1.15 -7.09 13.36
C GLU A 199 1.95 -5.77 13.35
N LEU A 200 1.33 -4.69 12.83
CA LEU A 200 1.95 -3.38 12.78
C LEU A 200 2.06 -2.72 14.15
N ASP A 201 1.19 -3.04 15.10
CA ASP A 201 1.26 -2.50 16.45
C ASP A 201 2.39 -3.19 17.26
N LEU A 202 2.48 -4.52 17.16
CA LEU A 202 3.48 -5.33 17.87
C LEU A 202 4.93 -5.03 17.46
N SER A 203 5.17 -4.72 16.19
CA SER A 203 6.51 -4.33 15.69
C SER A 203 7.00 -2.96 16.19
N VAL A 204 6.18 -2.22 16.93
CA VAL A 204 6.60 -1.04 17.71
C VAL A 204 7.18 -1.46 19.06
N SER A 205 6.54 -2.42 19.72
CA SER A 205 6.90 -2.88 21.06
C SER A 205 8.28 -3.56 21.07
N ASP A 206 8.58 -4.34 20.05
CA ASP A 206 9.85 -5.08 19.93
C ASP A 206 11.05 -4.13 19.68
N ARG A 207 10.81 -2.98 19.01
CA ARG A 207 11.83 -1.94 18.79
C ARG A 207 12.04 -1.01 20.00
N ARG A 208 11.06 -0.89 20.90
CA ARG A 208 11.20 -0.13 22.16
C ARG A 208 11.75 -0.98 23.32
N GLY A 209 11.76 -2.31 23.19
CA GLY A 209 12.26 -3.25 24.20
C GLY A 209 13.76 -3.55 24.17
N SER A 210 14.50 -3.07 23.16
CA SER A 210 15.96 -3.25 23.06
C SER A 210 16.73 -2.02 23.53
N TRP A 211 16.67 -1.73 24.83
CA TRP A 211 17.69 -0.93 25.51
C TRP A 211 18.41 -1.85 26.50
N PRO A 212 19.74 -2.05 26.41
CA PRO A 212 20.44 -2.71 27.48
C PRO A 212 20.38 -1.78 28.70
N ALA A 213 19.76 -2.25 29.79
CA ALA A 213 19.97 -1.66 31.09
C ALA A 213 21.47 -1.74 31.37
N SER A 214 22.14 -0.59 31.38
CA SER A 214 23.49 -0.50 31.91
C SER A 214 23.41 -0.72 33.42
N ASP A 215 23.66 -1.96 33.85
CA ASP A 215 24.03 -2.27 35.22
C ASP A 215 25.31 -1.50 35.55
N SER A 216 25.18 -0.39 36.27
CA SER A 216 26.26 0.15 37.08
C SER A 216 26.05 -0.28 38.53
N ALA A 217 26.27 -1.57 38.78
CA ALA A 217 26.65 -2.07 40.09
C ALA A 217 28.11 -1.67 40.33
N GLY A 218 28.30 -0.46 40.86
CA GLY A 218 29.58 0.04 41.35
C GLY A 218 29.59 0.03 42.88
N ASP A 219 29.60 -1.16 43.48
CA ASP A 219 30.07 -1.32 44.86
C ASP A 219 31.12 -2.43 44.89
N ARG A 220 32.37 -2.04 45.14
CA ARG A 220 33.36 -2.86 45.83
C ARG A 220 34.50 -1.98 46.34
N GLN A 221 34.52 -1.88 47.66
CA GLN A 221 35.61 -1.56 48.59
C GLN A 221 37.00 -2.12 48.20
N ARG A 222 38.03 -1.48 48.79
CA ARG A 222 39.48 -1.79 48.97
C ARG A 222 40.30 -0.62 48.39
N GLU A 223 41.11 0.16 49.11
CA GLU A 223 41.75 0.11 50.44
C GLU A 223 41.82 1.53 51.03
#